data_AF-A0A511HFD7-F1
#
_entry.id   AF-A0A511HFD7-F1
#
_cell.length_a   1.000
_cell.length_b   1.000
_cell.length_c   1.000
_cell.angle_alpha   90.00
_cell.angle_beta   90.00
_cell.angle_gamma   90.00
#
_symmetry.space_group_name_H-M   'P 1'
#
loop_
_entity.id
_entity.type
_entity.pdbx_description
1 polymer ?
#
loop_
_entity_poly.entity_id
_entity_poly.type
_entity_poly.pdbx_seq_one_letter_code
_entity_poly.pdbx_strand_id
1 'polypeptide(L)'
;MSATQQGREPLHRARRTLRDLSKVREALHPEGVEALVATHLPPTWRVPTSVVGKVTADALRDELRDLLKTGAQVLARLEHSGEDTPLSETERMALETVVAFFGRPALAIRNGSFGAPPVGWEMLEQHREHIERTIDATGRIELAGSGMLGTGFLVTDELVMTNRHVAQHFCRQATDKWVLRLGVVPRVDWLGEHQRDAQATFPIQGVAAVHTVHDLALLRLGAPKGAVLRPAPLRLATQAPDATDSRALYCVGYPMKDHSRTPPEVLLRIFADAFGVKRLQPGELLSLDPARQQLSHDCSTLGGSSGSPIVDLETHAVLGLHFGGTRQENHAVALWQLADDPLLSRAGVRFATQ
;
A
#
# COMPACT_ATOMS: atom_id res chain seq x y z
N MET A 1 19.50 -19.49 -8.18
CA MET A 1 19.49 -18.64 -9.40
C MET A 1 20.93 -18.21 -9.66
N SER A 2 21.39 -18.24 -10.92
CA SER A 2 22.76 -17.82 -11.26
C SER A 2 22.93 -16.30 -11.14
N ALA A 3 24.16 -15.81 -10.95
CA ALA A 3 24.46 -14.37 -10.89
C ALA A 3 23.98 -13.60 -12.14
N THR A 4 23.91 -14.27 -13.29
CA THR A 4 23.39 -13.75 -14.56
C THR A 4 21.86 -13.56 -14.54
N GLN A 5 21.11 -14.39 -13.81
CA GLN A 5 19.66 -14.23 -13.62
C GLN A 5 19.33 -13.06 -12.67
N GLN A 6 20.13 -12.85 -11.62
CA GLN A 6 19.98 -11.71 -10.70
C GLN A 6 20.26 -10.37 -11.37
N GLY A 7 21.13 -10.32 -12.39
CA GLY A 7 21.45 -9.09 -13.12
C GLY A 7 20.35 -8.59 -14.07
N ARG A 8 19.43 -9.47 -14.51
CA ARG A 8 18.36 -9.15 -15.49
C ARG A 8 16.99 -8.88 -14.85
N GLU A 9 16.80 -9.26 -13.60
CA GLU A 9 15.52 -9.14 -12.88
C GLU A 9 14.99 -7.69 -12.81
N PRO A 10 15.80 -6.65 -12.51
CA PRO A 10 15.30 -5.26 -12.48
C PRO A 10 14.85 -4.74 -13.85
N LEU A 11 15.53 -5.18 -14.93
CA LEU A 11 15.18 -4.81 -16.30
C LEU A 11 13.83 -5.39 -16.72
N HIS A 12 13.63 -6.69 -16.51
CA HIS A 12 12.35 -7.34 -16.77
C HIS A 12 11.24 -6.73 -15.93
N ARG A 13 11.52 -6.45 -14.64
CA ARG A 13 10.57 -5.79 -13.76
C ARG A 13 10.18 -4.42 -14.28
N ALA A 14 11.13 -3.56 -14.64
CA ALA A 14 10.83 -2.23 -15.17
C ALA A 14 10.00 -2.29 -16.46
N ARG A 15 10.35 -3.18 -17.40
CA ARG A 15 9.57 -3.40 -18.64
C ARG A 15 8.14 -3.86 -18.35
N ARG A 16 7.92 -4.69 -17.32
CA ARG A 16 6.58 -5.14 -16.92
C ARG A 16 5.79 -4.06 -16.18
N THR A 17 6.48 -3.26 -15.37
CA THR A 17 5.85 -2.41 -14.34
C THR A 17 5.57 -0.99 -14.87
N LEU A 18 6.43 -0.48 -15.76
CA LEU A 18 6.27 0.82 -16.39
C LEU A 18 5.34 0.69 -17.59
N ARG A 19 4.11 1.21 -17.45
CA ARG A 19 3.04 1.06 -18.45
C ARG A 19 3.33 1.80 -19.78
N ASP A 20 4.10 2.88 -19.73
CA ASP A 20 4.48 3.69 -20.90
C ASP A 20 5.92 4.18 -20.76
N LEU A 21 6.88 3.37 -21.23
CA LEU A 21 8.32 3.68 -21.12
C LEU A 21 8.68 5.01 -21.78
N SER A 22 8.10 5.30 -22.94
CA SER A 22 8.34 6.52 -23.71
C SER A 22 7.92 7.75 -22.91
N LYS A 23 6.70 7.76 -22.35
CA LYS A 23 6.23 8.89 -21.53
C LYS A 23 6.98 9.00 -20.21
N VAL A 24 7.36 7.88 -19.59
CA VAL A 24 8.17 7.92 -18.37
C VAL A 24 9.52 8.58 -18.65
N ARG A 25 10.14 8.27 -19.79
CA ARG A 25 11.38 8.93 -20.21
C ARG A 25 11.17 10.43 -20.47
N GLU A 26 10.08 10.80 -21.15
CA GLU A 26 9.73 12.21 -21.37
C GLU A 26 9.53 12.96 -20.03
N ALA A 27 8.87 12.34 -19.06
CA ALA A 27 8.68 12.89 -17.72
C ALA A 27 9.98 12.98 -16.90
N LEU A 28 11.03 12.27 -17.31
CA LEU A 28 12.37 12.32 -16.73
C LEU A 28 13.30 13.29 -17.48
N HIS A 29 12.76 14.24 -18.25
CA HIS A 29 13.57 15.36 -18.75
C HIS A 29 14.10 16.23 -17.58
N PRO A 30 15.09 17.11 -17.82
CA PRO A 30 15.72 17.86 -16.75
C PRO A 30 14.76 18.58 -15.79
N GLU A 31 13.70 19.24 -16.28
CA GLU A 31 12.77 19.95 -15.40
C GLU A 31 11.82 18.98 -14.67
N GLY A 32 11.46 17.85 -15.30
CA GLY A 32 10.65 16.80 -14.68
C GLY A 32 11.38 16.12 -13.52
N VAL A 33 12.69 15.90 -13.66
CA VAL A 33 13.54 15.43 -12.55
C VAL A 33 13.53 16.44 -11.40
N GLU A 34 13.73 17.72 -11.66
CA GLU A 34 13.68 18.74 -10.59
C GLU A 34 12.28 18.82 -9.94
N ALA A 35 11.21 18.70 -10.73
CA ALA A 35 9.85 18.69 -10.22
C ALA A 35 9.59 17.50 -9.27
N LEU A 36 10.08 16.30 -9.62
CA LEU A 36 10.00 15.11 -8.77
C LEU A 36 10.76 15.30 -7.46
N VAL A 37 12.01 15.79 -7.53
CA VAL A 37 12.84 16.07 -6.36
C VAL A 37 12.17 17.12 -5.46
N ALA A 38 11.66 18.21 -6.03
CA ALA A 38 10.98 19.26 -5.28
C ALA A 38 9.67 18.78 -4.64
N THR A 39 8.95 17.86 -5.29
CA THR A 39 7.69 17.30 -4.75
C THR A 39 7.96 16.36 -3.57
N HIS A 40 8.98 15.51 -3.67
CA HIS A 40 9.25 14.47 -2.66
C HIS A 40 10.16 14.96 -1.54
N LEU A 41 11.17 15.77 -1.86
CA LEU A 41 12.12 16.34 -0.91
C LEU A 41 12.16 17.87 -1.04
N PRO A 42 11.05 18.58 -0.74
CA PRO A 42 10.99 20.03 -0.89
C PRO A 42 12.07 20.76 -0.07
N PRO A 43 12.37 22.03 -0.37
CA PRO A 43 13.35 22.82 0.41
C PRO A 43 13.00 22.91 1.91
N THR A 44 11.72 22.80 2.26
CA THR A 44 11.21 22.77 3.64
C THR A 44 11.41 21.43 4.33
N TRP A 45 11.69 20.35 3.58
CA TRP A 45 11.96 19.03 4.14
C TRP A 45 13.23 19.06 4.99
N ARG A 46 13.24 18.23 6.04
CA ARG A 46 14.34 18.12 7.00
C ARG A 46 14.69 16.67 7.19
N VAL A 47 15.99 16.40 7.32
CA VAL A 47 16.51 15.06 7.58
C VAL A 47 15.96 14.57 8.92
N PRO A 48 15.42 13.34 8.99
CA PRO A 48 14.91 12.78 10.24
C PRO A 48 16.01 12.59 11.27
N THR A 49 15.72 12.86 12.54
CA THR A 49 16.68 12.72 13.66
C THR A 49 17.37 11.36 13.69
N SER A 50 16.71 10.28 13.25
CA SER A 50 17.30 8.94 13.16
C SER A 50 18.54 8.82 12.25
N VAL A 51 18.71 9.75 11.31
CA VAL A 51 19.81 9.76 10.33
C VAL A 51 20.55 11.11 10.27
N VAL A 52 20.20 12.06 11.15
CA VAL A 52 20.92 13.33 11.29
C VAL A 52 22.39 13.06 11.60
N GLY A 53 23.28 13.75 10.88
CA GLY A 53 24.73 13.60 10.98
C GLY A 53 25.35 12.50 10.10
N LYS A 54 24.53 11.63 9.48
CA LYS A 54 24.99 10.64 8.50
C LYS A 54 24.82 11.11 7.06
N VAL A 55 23.75 11.86 6.78
CA VAL A 55 23.42 12.39 5.45
C VAL A 55 22.80 13.78 5.60
N THR A 56 23.00 14.67 4.62
CA THR A 56 22.36 16.00 4.57
C THR A 56 21.13 15.97 3.67
N ALA A 57 20.23 16.95 3.83
CA ALA A 57 19.05 17.07 2.96
C ALA A 57 19.47 17.31 1.50
N ASP A 58 20.49 18.14 1.30
CA ASP A 58 21.02 18.45 -0.03
C ASP A 58 21.62 17.20 -0.69
N ALA A 59 22.40 16.40 0.06
CA ALA A 59 22.96 15.15 -0.45
C ALA A 59 21.88 14.14 -0.87
N LEU A 60 20.78 14.03 -0.13
CA LEU A 60 19.65 13.16 -0.52
C LEU A 60 18.94 13.67 -1.78
N ARG A 61 18.81 14.99 -1.95
CA ARG A 61 18.24 15.57 -3.17
C ARG A 61 19.14 15.33 -4.38
N ASP A 62 20.45 15.53 -4.21
CA ASP A 62 21.44 15.31 -5.25
C ASP A 62 21.50 13.84 -5.66
N GLU A 63 21.50 12.92 -4.71
CA GLU A 63 21.46 11.48 -4.97
C GLU A 63 20.16 11.07 -5.69
N LEU A 64 18.99 11.57 -5.25
CA LEU A 64 17.72 11.28 -5.94
C LEU A 64 17.73 11.81 -7.37
N ARG A 65 18.23 13.03 -7.58
CA ARG A 65 18.37 13.63 -8.91
C ARG A 65 19.26 12.79 -9.81
N ASP A 66 20.40 12.34 -9.31
CA ASP A 66 21.35 11.52 -10.08
C ASP A 66 20.75 10.16 -10.42
N LEU A 67 20.08 9.50 -9.47
CA LEU A 67 19.37 8.24 -9.73
C LEU A 67 18.28 8.38 -10.80
N LEU A 68 17.49 9.46 -10.77
CA LEU A 68 16.46 9.71 -11.79
C LEU A 68 17.08 9.97 -13.17
N LYS A 69 18.17 10.74 -13.25
CA LYS A 69 18.93 10.97 -14.49
C LYS A 69 19.54 9.67 -15.04
N THR A 70 20.17 8.88 -14.19
CA THR A 70 20.70 7.56 -14.56
C THR A 70 19.57 6.64 -15.02
N GLY A 71 18.42 6.66 -14.35
CA GLY A 71 17.25 5.89 -14.74
C GLY A 71 16.78 6.24 -16.15
N ALA A 72 16.69 7.54 -16.47
CA ALA A 72 16.34 8.00 -17.82
C ALA A 72 17.32 7.49 -18.90
N GLN A 73 18.63 7.50 -18.60
CA GLN A 73 19.66 6.96 -19.49
C GLN A 73 19.53 5.45 -19.69
N VAL A 74 19.24 4.71 -18.61
CA VAL A 74 18.99 3.26 -18.68
C VAL A 74 17.77 2.98 -19.56
N LEU A 75 16.66 3.68 -19.36
CA LEU A 75 15.44 3.53 -20.17
C LEU A 75 15.69 3.85 -21.64
N ALA A 76 16.43 4.92 -21.94
CA ALA A 76 16.77 5.28 -23.31
C ALA A 76 17.57 4.18 -24.02
N ARG A 77 18.53 3.54 -23.35
CA ARG A 77 19.26 2.40 -23.92
C ARG A 77 18.34 1.20 -24.17
N LEU A 78 17.36 0.95 -23.30
CA LEU A 78 16.44 -0.19 -23.45
C LEU A 78 15.57 -0.12 -24.69
N GLU A 79 15.18 1.08 -25.13
CA GLU A 79 14.40 1.27 -26.36
C GLU A 79 15.23 1.04 -27.62
N HIS A 80 16.51 1.44 -27.61
CA HIS A 80 17.34 1.46 -28.81
C HIS A 80 18.17 0.19 -29.02
N SER A 81 18.60 -0.45 -27.94
CA SER A 81 19.65 -1.47 -28.03
C SER A 81 19.10 -2.90 -28.14
N GLY A 82 17.87 -3.18 -27.67
CA GLY A 82 17.29 -4.54 -27.61
C GLY A 82 18.08 -5.55 -26.75
N GLU A 83 19.34 -5.27 -26.44
CA GLU A 83 20.26 -6.09 -25.67
C GLU A 83 20.08 -5.89 -24.16
N ASP A 84 20.01 -7.01 -23.44
CA ASP A 84 20.08 -7.07 -21.98
C ASP A 84 21.54 -6.88 -21.54
N THR A 85 22.09 -5.68 -21.74
CA THR A 85 23.39 -5.30 -21.16
C THR A 85 23.30 -5.43 -19.62
N PRO A 86 24.26 -6.10 -18.96
CA PRO A 86 24.27 -6.18 -17.51
C PRO A 86 24.28 -4.78 -16.89
N LEU A 87 23.32 -4.50 -16.02
CA LEU A 87 23.29 -3.25 -15.27
C LEU A 87 24.38 -3.25 -14.19
N SER A 88 25.01 -2.10 -13.97
CA SER A 88 25.75 -1.81 -12.74
C SER A 88 24.81 -1.72 -11.53
N GLU A 89 25.37 -1.69 -10.32
CA GLU A 89 24.58 -1.54 -9.09
C GLU A 89 23.81 -0.21 -9.06
N THR A 90 24.46 0.89 -9.43
CA THR A 90 23.83 2.21 -9.53
C THR A 90 22.70 2.22 -10.55
N GLU A 91 22.88 1.59 -11.71
CA GLU A 91 21.82 1.51 -12.73
C GLU A 91 20.63 0.65 -12.27
N ARG A 92 20.88 -0.42 -11.51
CA ARG A 92 19.80 -1.20 -10.86
C ARG A 92 19.03 -0.34 -9.86
N MET A 93 19.74 0.38 -8.99
CA MET A 93 19.11 1.29 -8.01
C MET A 93 18.33 2.42 -8.68
N ALA A 94 18.87 2.98 -9.76
CA ALA A 94 18.24 4.02 -10.56
C ALA A 94 16.93 3.52 -11.18
N LEU A 95 16.94 2.32 -11.75
CA LEU A 95 15.76 1.73 -12.35
C LEU A 95 14.68 1.40 -11.30
N GLU A 96 15.09 0.86 -10.16
CA GLU A 96 14.19 0.63 -9.01
C GLU A 96 13.57 1.93 -8.50
N THR A 97 14.34 3.02 -8.50
CA THR A 97 13.83 4.36 -8.16
C THR A 97 12.79 4.82 -9.17
N VAL A 98 13.05 4.68 -10.48
CA VAL A 98 12.06 5.01 -11.52
C VAL A 98 10.80 4.17 -11.37
N VAL A 99 10.94 2.87 -11.12
CA VAL A 99 9.80 1.97 -10.87
C VAL A 99 9.00 2.41 -9.64
N ALA A 100 9.65 2.84 -8.55
CA ALA A 100 8.96 3.29 -7.35
C ALA A 100 8.14 4.58 -7.57
N PHE A 101 8.55 5.46 -8.50
CA PHE A 101 7.89 6.74 -8.76
C PHE A 101 6.80 6.65 -9.83
N PHE A 102 7.01 5.85 -10.88
CA PHE A 102 6.12 5.76 -12.03
C PHE A 102 5.40 4.42 -12.13
N GLY A 103 6.10 3.32 -11.81
CA GLY A 103 5.55 1.98 -11.92
C GLY A 103 4.60 1.64 -10.77
N ARG A 104 5.06 1.84 -9.52
CA ARG A 104 4.32 1.53 -8.29
C ARG A 104 4.44 2.68 -7.28
N PRO A 105 3.85 3.85 -7.60
CA PRO A 105 3.87 5.01 -6.72
C PRO A 105 3.19 4.74 -5.37
N ALA A 106 3.59 5.50 -4.36
CA ALA A 106 2.95 5.50 -3.04
C ALA A 106 2.40 6.91 -2.75
N LEU A 107 1.25 7.22 -3.36
CA LEU A 107 0.65 8.56 -3.34
C LEU A 107 0.15 8.90 -1.94
N ALA A 108 0.61 10.03 -1.40
CA ALA A 108 0.14 10.52 -0.12
C ALA A 108 -1.34 10.94 -0.22
N ILE A 109 -2.14 10.52 0.76
CA ILE A 109 -3.49 11.05 0.92
C ILE A 109 -3.42 12.34 1.75
N ARG A 110 -4.13 13.37 1.29
CA ARG A 110 -4.30 14.65 1.98
C ARG A 110 -5.74 15.10 1.82
N ASN A 111 -6.39 15.40 2.94
CA ASN A 111 -7.78 15.84 3.01
C ASN A 111 -8.74 14.88 2.31
N GLY A 112 -8.56 13.57 2.49
CA GLY A 112 -9.40 12.54 1.89
C GLY A 112 -9.15 12.28 0.40
N SER A 113 -8.18 12.95 -0.24
CA SER A 113 -7.90 12.81 -1.67
C SER A 113 -6.41 12.57 -1.96
N PHE A 114 -6.08 12.22 -3.19
CA PHE A 114 -4.70 12.03 -3.68
C PHE A 114 -4.33 13.11 -4.72
N GLY A 115 -3.04 13.37 -4.90
CA GLY A 115 -2.55 14.33 -5.89
C GLY A 115 -2.75 13.88 -7.34
N ALA A 116 -2.12 14.59 -8.28
CA ALA A 116 -2.11 14.17 -9.69
C ALA A 116 -1.46 12.78 -9.83
N PRO A 117 -2.10 11.82 -10.52
CA PRO A 117 -1.49 10.53 -10.79
C PRO A 117 -0.21 10.67 -11.64
N PRO A 118 0.82 9.85 -11.40
CA PRO A 118 2.02 9.84 -12.22
C PRO A 118 1.75 9.19 -13.58
N VAL A 119 2.69 9.38 -14.50
CA VAL A 119 2.64 8.78 -15.84
C VAL A 119 2.38 7.28 -15.78
N GLY A 120 1.45 6.81 -16.60
CA GLY A 120 0.99 5.42 -16.64
C GLY A 120 -0.15 5.13 -15.68
N TRP A 121 -0.41 5.99 -14.69
CA TRP A 121 -1.50 5.84 -13.72
C TRP A 121 -2.60 6.88 -13.88
N GLU A 122 -2.71 7.54 -15.03
CA GLU A 122 -3.70 8.59 -15.31
C GLU A 122 -5.14 8.10 -15.13
N MET A 123 -5.39 6.79 -15.33
CA MET A 123 -6.71 6.20 -15.09
C MET A 123 -7.17 6.34 -13.62
N LEU A 124 -6.27 6.50 -12.65
CA LEU A 124 -6.67 6.76 -11.26
C LEU A 124 -7.54 8.02 -11.14
N GLU A 125 -7.29 9.03 -11.98
CA GLU A 125 -8.10 10.26 -12.01
C GLU A 125 -9.55 9.97 -12.42
N GLN A 126 -9.74 9.07 -13.40
CA GLN A 126 -11.06 8.66 -13.89
C GLN A 126 -11.87 7.93 -12.81
N HIS A 127 -11.17 7.33 -11.86
CA HIS A 127 -11.73 6.55 -10.76
C HIS A 127 -11.69 7.29 -9.41
N ARG A 128 -11.36 8.60 -9.39
CA ARG A 128 -11.08 9.38 -8.18
C ARG A 128 -12.15 9.25 -7.11
N GLU A 129 -13.41 9.51 -7.43
CA GLU A 129 -14.49 9.49 -6.43
C GLU A 129 -14.64 8.11 -5.76
N HIS A 130 -14.45 7.03 -6.51
CA HIS A 130 -14.55 5.68 -5.97
C HIS A 130 -13.35 5.34 -5.09
N ILE A 131 -12.15 5.78 -5.49
CA ILE A 131 -10.94 5.64 -4.68
C ILE A 131 -11.06 6.44 -3.38
N GLU A 132 -11.63 7.65 -3.43
CA GLU A 132 -11.89 8.49 -2.25
C GLU A 132 -12.86 7.82 -1.26
N ARG A 133 -13.88 7.10 -1.75
CA ARG A 133 -14.73 6.26 -0.88
C ARG A 133 -13.93 5.15 -0.19
N THR A 134 -12.99 4.51 -0.90
CA THR A 134 -12.08 3.53 -0.30
C THR A 134 -11.14 4.16 0.72
N ILE A 135 -10.65 5.37 0.44
CA ILE A 135 -9.83 6.16 1.36
C ILE A 135 -10.59 6.43 2.66
N ASP A 136 -11.84 6.88 2.57
CA ASP A 136 -12.68 7.15 3.74
C ASP A 136 -12.97 5.88 4.54
N ALA A 137 -13.17 4.76 3.86
CA ALA A 137 -13.46 3.47 4.46
C ALA A 137 -12.22 2.66 4.89
N THR A 138 -11.02 3.27 4.89
CA THR A 138 -9.77 2.62 5.32
C THR A 138 -9.06 3.40 6.42
N GLY A 139 -8.88 2.78 7.58
CA GLY A 139 -8.35 3.39 8.79
C GLY A 139 -7.09 2.73 9.34
N ARG A 140 -6.32 3.51 10.11
CA ARG A 140 -5.12 3.08 10.83
C ARG A 140 -5.52 2.43 12.14
N ILE A 141 -5.16 1.17 12.34
CA ILE A 141 -5.36 0.49 13.62
C ILE A 141 -4.19 0.82 14.53
N GLU A 142 -4.49 1.34 15.71
CA GLU A 142 -3.50 1.82 16.67
C GLU A 142 -3.95 1.61 18.13
N LEU A 143 -2.98 1.54 19.03
CA LEU A 143 -3.23 1.53 20.47
C LEU A 143 -3.03 2.94 21.04
N ALA A 144 -3.90 3.33 21.97
CA ALA A 144 -3.67 4.55 22.75
C ALA A 144 -2.35 4.46 23.51
N GLY A 145 -1.47 5.44 23.28
CA GLY A 145 -0.15 5.51 23.91
C GLY A 145 0.94 4.60 23.33
N SER A 146 0.63 3.68 22.40
CA SER A 146 1.64 2.76 21.83
C SER A 146 1.79 2.84 20.32
N GLY A 147 0.90 3.56 19.64
CA GLY A 147 1.03 3.85 18.21
C GLY A 147 0.40 2.78 17.30
N MET A 148 0.77 2.85 16.03
CA MET A 148 0.18 2.07 14.95
C MET A 148 0.58 0.59 15.00
N LEU A 149 -0.38 -0.27 14.66
CA LEU A 149 -0.21 -1.72 14.54
C LEU A 149 -0.44 -2.24 13.11
N GLY A 150 -1.35 -1.62 12.36
CA GLY A 150 -1.75 -2.10 11.05
C GLY A 150 -2.86 -1.26 10.42
N THR A 151 -3.48 -1.81 9.40
CA THR A 151 -4.58 -1.21 8.64
C THR A 151 -5.86 -2.02 8.83
N GLY A 152 -7.02 -1.38 8.69
CA GLY A 152 -8.29 -2.07 8.55
C GLY A 152 -9.28 -1.26 7.72
N PHE A 153 -10.30 -1.91 7.20
CA PHE A 153 -11.33 -1.25 6.40
C PHE A 153 -12.74 -1.66 6.82
N LEU A 154 -13.69 -0.75 6.61
CA LEU A 154 -15.09 -0.94 6.99
C LEU A 154 -15.77 -1.96 6.05
N VAL A 155 -16.40 -2.99 6.60
CA VAL A 155 -17.12 -4.04 5.84
C VAL A 155 -18.61 -4.14 6.17
N THR A 156 -19.02 -3.56 7.30
CA THR A 156 -20.41 -3.22 7.63
C THR A 156 -20.43 -1.90 8.40
N ASP A 157 -21.60 -1.33 8.70
CA ASP A 157 -21.70 -0.06 9.42
C ASP A 157 -21.02 -0.08 10.83
N GLU A 158 -20.73 -1.28 11.36
CA GLU A 158 -20.14 -1.47 12.69
C GLU A 158 -18.85 -2.31 12.69
N LEU A 159 -18.49 -2.93 11.56
CA LEU A 159 -17.41 -3.91 11.51
C LEU A 159 -16.25 -3.45 10.64
N VAL A 160 -15.05 -3.54 11.21
CA VAL A 160 -13.78 -3.39 10.50
C VAL A 160 -13.14 -4.75 10.29
N MET A 161 -12.72 -5.02 9.06
CA MET A 161 -11.88 -6.16 8.70
C MET A 161 -10.40 -5.77 8.79
N THR A 162 -9.60 -6.67 9.35
CA THR A 162 -8.14 -6.57 9.41
C THR A 162 -7.53 -7.97 9.47
N ASN A 163 -6.21 -8.09 9.57
CA ASN A 163 -5.57 -9.38 9.77
C ASN A 163 -5.74 -9.91 11.20
N ARG A 164 -5.77 -11.24 11.34
CA ARG A 164 -5.76 -11.90 12.64
C ARG A 164 -4.50 -11.53 13.42
N HIS A 165 -3.32 -11.50 12.78
CA HIS A 165 -2.08 -11.14 13.49
C HIS A 165 -2.11 -9.70 14.02
N VAL A 166 -2.72 -8.76 13.29
CA VAL A 166 -2.93 -7.38 13.77
C VAL A 166 -3.82 -7.39 15.01
N ALA A 167 -4.96 -8.09 14.97
CA ALA A 167 -5.86 -8.21 16.10
C ALA A 167 -5.21 -8.88 17.33
N GLN A 168 -4.33 -9.86 17.13
CA GLN A 168 -3.66 -10.60 18.21
C GLN A 168 -2.76 -9.73 19.10
N HIS A 169 -2.35 -8.53 18.65
CA HIS A 169 -1.64 -7.57 19.50
C HIS A 169 -2.48 -7.08 20.68
N PHE A 170 -3.80 -6.96 20.51
CA PHE A 170 -4.71 -6.41 21.53
C PHE A 170 -5.88 -7.32 21.89
N CYS A 171 -6.00 -8.47 21.23
CA CYS A 171 -7.00 -9.50 21.52
C CYS A 171 -6.33 -10.75 22.10
N ARG A 172 -7.13 -11.59 22.77
CA ARG A 172 -6.75 -12.93 23.19
C ARG A 172 -7.95 -13.87 23.07
N GLN A 173 -7.66 -15.15 22.92
CA GLN A 173 -8.70 -16.18 23.04
C GLN A 173 -9.01 -16.41 24.53
N ALA A 174 -10.29 -16.41 24.88
CA ALA A 174 -10.84 -16.72 26.18
C ALA A 174 -11.87 -17.84 26.01
N THR A 175 -11.47 -19.07 26.36
CA THR A 175 -12.29 -20.28 26.14
C THR A 175 -12.70 -20.39 24.66
N ASP A 176 -13.97 -20.12 24.34
CA ASP A 176 -14.60 -20.26 23.02
C ASP A 176 -14.68 -18.94 22.24
N LYS A 177 -14.27 -17.81 22.83
CA LYS A 177 -14.44 -16.47 22.24
C LYS A 177 -13.15 -15.67 22.22
N TRP A 178 -13.06 -14.74 21.28
CA TRP A 178 -12.01 -13.73 21.28
C TRP A 178 -12.48 -12.51 22.05
N VAL A 179 -11.60 -11.98 22.91
CA VAL A 179 -11.88 -10.80 23.75
C VAL A 179 -10.71 -9.83 23.67
N LEU A 180 -10.99 -8.56 23.95
CA LEU A 180 -9.94 -7.55 24.13
C LEU A 180 -9.11 -7.89 25.37
N ARG A 181 -7.81 -7.63 25.30
CA ARG A 181 -6.93 -7.72 26.47
C ARG A 181 -7.30 -6.60 27.46
N LEU A 182 -7.12 -6.85 28.75
CA LEU A 182 -7.35 -5.82 29.77
C LEU A 182 -6.24 -4.75 29.66
N GLY A 183 -6.62 -3.48 29.82
CA GLY A 183 -5.69 -2.35 29.85
C GLY A 183 -5.19 -1.85 28.48
N VAL A 184 -5.64 -2.44 27.37
CA VAL A 184 -5.37 -1.91 26.02
C VAL A 184 -6.58 -1.16 25.48
N VAL A 185 -6.33 -0.06 24.78
CA VAL A 185 -7.38 0.77 24.15
C VAL A 185 -7.13 0.85 22.65
N PRO A 186 -7.53 -0.19 21.89
CA PRO A 186 -7.42 -0.19 20.45
C PRO A 186 -8.44 0.76 19.81
N ARG A 187 -8.04 1.42 18.73
CA ARG A 187 -8.90 2.30 17.93
C ARG A 187 -8.52 2.25 16.45
N VAL A 188 -9.44 2.71 15.61
CA VAL A 188 -9.21 3.01 14.21
C VAL A 188 -9.17 4.53 14.03
N ASP A 189 -8.06 5.08 13.54
CA ASP A 189 -7.95 6.47 13.08
C ASP A 189 -8.16 6.52 11.57
N TRP A 190 -9.28 7.11 11.15
CA TRP A 190 -9.63 7.21 9.73
C TRP A 190 -8.92 8.34 9.00
N LEU A 191 -8.36 9.30 9.73
CA LEU A 191 -7.79 10.53 9.15
C LEU A 191 -6.27 10.61 9.35
N GLY A 192 -5.60 9.47 9.58
CA GLY A 192 -4.15 9.36 9.73
C GLY A 192 -3.36 9.67 8.44
N GLU A 193 -3.62 10.82 7.85
CA GLU A 193 -3.11 11.31 6.57
C GLU A 193 -1.84 12.14 6.78
N HIS A 194 -1.14 12.43 5.69
CA HIS A 194 0.07 13.25 5.76
C HIS A 194 -0.30 14.71 6.07
N GLN A 195 0.39 15.31 7.06
CA GLN A 195 0.18 16.71 7.48
C GLN A 195 -1.28 17.03 7.88
N ARG A 196 -1.95 16.08 8.55
CA ARG A 196 -3.31 16.26 9.06
C ARG A 196 -3.34 16.10 10.57
N ASP A 197 -3.69 17.18 11.27
CA ASP A 197 -3.83 17.19 12.73
C ASP A 197 -5.19 16.67 13.19
N ALA A 198 -6.22 16.79 12.34
CA ALA A 198 -7.55 16.31 12.64
C ALA A 198 -7.59 14.77 12.68
N GLN A 199 -8.20 14.22 13.72
CA GLN A 199 -8.43 12.79 13.86
C GLN A 199 -9.94 12.50 13.87
N ALA A 200 -10.31 11.40 13.21
CA ALA A 200 -11.60 10.75 13.42
C ALA A 200 -11.29 9.37 13.96
N THR A 201 -11.48 9.16 15.26
CA THR A 201 -11.11 7.92 15.93
C THR A 201 -12.33 7.15 16.38
N PHE A 202 -12.36 5.87 16.07
CA PHE A 202 -13.44 4.98 16.48
C PHE A 202 -12.81 3.90 17.38
N PRO A 203 -13.20 3.81 18.66
CA PRO A 203 -12.66 2.79 19.55
C PRO A 203 -13.07 1.40 19.05
N ILE A 204 -12.20 0.41 19.16
CA ILE A 204 -12.57 -0.98 18.96
C ILE A 204 -13.09 -1.51 20.29
N GLN A 205 -14.38 -1.82 20.36
CA GLN A 205 -15.08 -2.21 21.59
C GLN A 205 -15.26 -3.72 21.74
N GLY A 206 -15.00 -4.48 20.68
CA GLY A 206 -15.11 -5.93 20.74
C GLY A 206 -14.56 -6.63 19.52
N VAL A 207 -14.53 -7.95 19.61
CA VAL A 207 -14.13 -8.84 18.52
C VAL A 207 -15.39 -9.56 18.06
N ALA A 208 -15.79 -9.33 16.80
CA ALA A 208 -16.91 -10.03 16.22
C ALA A 208 -16.51 -11.46 15.84
N ALA A 209 -15.33 -11.62 15.22
CA ALA A 209 -14.80 -12.92 14.86
C ALA A 209 -13.29 -12.87 14.57
N VAL A 210 -12.63 -14.02 14.69
CA VAL A 210 -11.25 -14.25 14.22
C VAL A 210 -11.23 -15.56 13.47
N HIS A 211 -10.74 -15.54 12.24
CA HIS A 211 -10.72 -16.71 11.38
C HIS A 211 -9.61 -17.68 11.81
N THR A 212 -9.90 -18.98 11.81
CA THR A 212 -8.96 -20.02 12.28
C THR A 212 -7.94 -20.41 11.20
N VAL A 213 -8.37 -20.45 9.94
CA VAL A 213 -7.50 -20.78 8.79
C VAL A 213 -6.82 -19.52 8.23
N HIS A 214 -7.59 -18.58 7.69
CA HIS A 214 -7.09 -17.34 7.10
C HIS A 214 -6.68 -16.29 8.13
N ASP A 215 -5.73 -15.44 7.75
CA ASP A 215 -5.26 -14.33 8.57
C ASP A 215 -6.22 -13.14 8.53
N LEU A 216 -7.40 -13.33 9.12
CA LEU A 216 -8.54 -12.41 9.05
C LEU A 216 -9.21 -12.28 10.42
N ALA A 217 -9.58 -11.06 10.79
CA ALA A 217 -10.39 -10.75 11.96
C ALA A 217 -11.43 -9.67 11.64
N LEU A 218 -12.57 -9.74 12.33
CA LEU A 218 -13.64 -8.74 12.31
C LEU A 218 -13.76 -8.10 13.69
N LEU A 219 -13.68 -6.79 13.73
CA LEU A 219 -13.64 -5.98 14.96
C LEU A 219 -14.86 -5.07 15.02
N ARG A 220 -15.48 -4.96 16.20
CA ARG A 220 -16.63 -4.07 16.43
C ARG A 220 -16.16 -2.68 16.80
N LEU A 221 -16.61 -1.69 16.04
CA LEU A 221 -16.41 -0.29 16.35
C LEU A 221 -17.38 0.17 17.44
N GLY A 222 -16.92 1.12 18.25
CA GLY A 222 -17.75 1.90 19.15
C GLY A 222 -18.05 3.29 18.58
N ALA A 223 -18.66 4.12 19.42
CA ALA A 223 -19.03 5.48 19.06
C ALA A 223 -17.80 6.34 18.65
N PRO A 224 -17.91 7.10 17.54
CA PRO A 224 -16.83 7.94 17.05
C PRO A 224 -16.44 9.04 18.04
N LYS A 225 -15.17 9.45 17.98
CA LYS A 225 -14.60 10.62 18.66
C LYS A 225 -13.83 11.47 17.65
N GLY A 226 -13.92 12.79 17.80
CA GLY A 226 -13.22 13.75 16.93
C GLY A 226 -14.08 14.18 15.73
N ALA A 227 -13.46 14.29 14.56
CA ALA A 227 -14.15 14.75 13.35
C ALA A 227 -15.28 13.81 12.93
N VAL A 228 -16.33 14.38 12.34
CA VAL A 228 -17.46 13.62 11.81
C VAL A 228 -17.03 12.98 10.49
N LEU A 229 -16.89 11.66 10.49
CA LEU A 229 -16.74 10.83 9.30
C LEU A 229 -17.79 9.73 9.35
N ARG A 230 -18.44 9.45 8.22
CA ARG A 230 -19.41 8.36 8.09
C ARG A 230 -19.07 7.54 6.84
N PRO A 231 -17.99 6.72 6.89
CA PRO A 231 -17.58 5.96 5.74
C PRO A 231 -18.65 4.93 5.37
N ALA A 232 -18.86 4.74 4.07
CA ALA A 232 -19.68 3.65 3.58
C ALA A 232 -18.86 2.34 3.61
N PRO A 233 -19.44 1.20 4.02
CA PRO A 233 -18.74 -0.07 3.99
C PRO A 233 -18.31 -0.47 2.58
N LEU A 234 -17.10 -1.02 2.47
CA LEU A 234 -16.60 -1.59 1.23
C LEU A 234 -17.26 -2.93 0.93
N ARG A 235 -17.46 -3.19 -0.35
CA ARG A 235 -18.04 -4.45 -0.85
C ARG A 235 -16.92 -5.40 -1.26
N LEU A 236 -17.06 -6.66 -0.89
CA LEU A 236 -16.14 -7.72 -1.32
C LEU A 236 -16.52 -8.24 -2.71
N ALA A 237 -15.55 -8.61 -3.53
CA ALA A 237 -15.85 -9.23 -4.82
C ALA A 237 -16.48 -10.62 -4.64
N THR A 238 -17.42 -11.00 -5.50
CA THR A 238 -18.06 -12.33 -5.50
C THR A 238 -17.35 -13.36 -6.35
N GLN A 239 -16.49 -12.93 -7.26
CA GLN A 239 -15.81 -13.79 -8.22
C GLN A 239 -14.33 -13.44 -8.30
N ALA A 240 -13.56 -14.39 -8.82
CA ALA A 240 -12.17 -14.12 -9.18
C ALA A 240 -12.13 -13.07 -10.30
N PRO A 241 -11.11 -12.20 -10.31
CA PRO A 241 -10.85 -11.36 -11.48
C PRO A 241 -10.53 -12.24 -12.69
N ASP A 242 -10.91 -11.80 -13.89
CA ASP A 242 -10.60 -12.52 -15.13
C ASP A 242 -9.08 -12.65 -15.31
N ALA A 243 -8.63 -13.89 -15.51
CA ALA A 243 -7.21 -14.23 -15.57
C ALA A 243 -6.53 -13.89 -16.90
N THR A 244 -7.26 -13.32 -17.87
CA THR A 244 -6.79 -13.14 -19.25
C THR A 244 -5.99 -11.86 -19.46
N ASP A 245 -6.10 -10.88 -18.56
CA ASP A 245 -5.43 -9.59 -18.70
C ASP A 245 -4.71 -9.15 -17.42
N SER A 246 -3.68 -8.30 -17.56
CA SER A 246 -3.06 -7.63 -16.42
C SER A 246 -4.11 -6.78 -15.70
N ARG A 247 -4.52 -7.21 -14.51
CA ARG A 247 -5.57 -6.55 -13.74
C ARG A 247 -4.97 -5.42 -12.90
N ALA A 248 -5.36 -4.18 -13.19
CA ALA A 248 -4.98 -3.03 -12.37
C ALA A 248 -5.72 -3.06 -11.03
N LEU A 249 -4.95 -2.88 -9.95
CA LEU A 249 -5.41 -2.89 -8.58
C LEU A 249 -4.95 -1.62 -7.87
N TYR A 250 -5.53 -1.36 -6.71
CA TYR A 250 -4.95 -0.42 -5.76
C TYR A 250 -5.11 -0.90 -4.32
N CYS A 251 -4.15 -0.50 -3.50
CA CYS A 251 -4.14 -0.70 -2.07
C CYS A 251 -4.26 0.65 -1.37
N VAL A 252 -5.13 0.77 -0.37
CA VAL A 252 -5.10 1.89 0.57
C VAL A 252 -4.54 1.39 1.89
N GLY A 253 -3.51 2.05 2.40
CA GLY A 253 -2.82 1.55 3.58
C GLY A 253 -1.91 2.56 4.25
N TYR A 254 -1.28 2.11 5.33
CA TYR A 254 -0.43 2.94 6.18
C TYR A 254 0.98 2.34 6.26
N PRO A 255 1.80 2.44 5.20
CA PRO A 255 3.15 1.91 5.24
C PRO A 255 3.98 2.61 6.34
N MET A 256 4.49 1.82 7.28
CA MET A 256 5.34 2.21 8.39
C MET A 256 6.81 2.05 8.03
N LYS A 257 7.65 2.74 8.80
CA LYS A 257 9.09 2.65 8.69
C LYS A 257 9.53 1.26 9.14
N ASP A 258 10.08 0.48 8.22
CA ASP A 258 10.68 -0.82 8.54
C ASP A 258 12.19 -0.73 8.38
N HIS A 259 12.90 -0.63 9.50
CA HIS A 259 14.36 -0.53 9.54
C HIS A 259 15.09 -1.85 9.24
N SER A 260 14.38 -2.97 9.13
CA SER A 260 15.00 -4.30 9.10
C SER A 260 15.19 -4.87 7.70
N ARG A 261 14.41 -4.42 6.70
CA ARG A 261 14.35 -5.05 5.37
C ARG A 261 14.85 -4.18 4.22
N THR A 262 14.77 -2.86 4.35
CA THR A 262 15.11 -1.89 3.29
C THR A 262 16.08 -0.84 3.82
N PRO A 263 17.16 -0.50 3.08
CA PRO A 263 18.09 0.53 3.53
C PRO A 263 17.39 1.87 3.80
N PRO A 264 17.69 2.57 4.92
CA PRO A 264 17.00 3.80 5.31
C PRO A 264 17.00 4.88 4.22
N GLU A 265 18.09 5.05 3.49
CA GLU A 265 18.22 6.02 2.40
C GLU A 265 17.24 5.76 1.26
N VAL A 266 16.99 4.48 0.90
CA VAL A 266 15.99 4.10 -0.11
C VAL A 266 14.58 4.47 0.38
N LEU A 267 14.29 4.13 1.63
CA LEU A 267 13.01 4.46 2.27
C LEU A 267 12.77 5.97 2.34
N LEU A 268 13.80 6.75 2.65
CA LEU A 268 13.72 8.21 2.73
C LEU A 268 13.48 8.86 1.36
N ARG A 269 14.10 8.36 0.30
CA ARG A 269 13.89 8.89 -1.06
C ARG A 269 12.47 8.65 -1.57
N ILE A 270 11.89 7.49 -1.28
CA ILE A 270 10.55 7.11 -1.77
C ILE A 270 9.44 7.71 -0.89
N PHE A 271 9.60 7.66 0.43
CA PHE A 271 8.53 8.03 1.37
C PHE A 271 8.73 9.39 2.04
N ALA A 272 9.86 10.07 1.81
CA ALA A 272 10.20 11.38 2.38
C ALA A 272 10.06 11.43 3.92
N ASP A 273 10.34 10.32 4.60
CA ASP A 273 10.10 10.08 6.02
C ASP A 273 8.66 10.22 6.52
N ALA A 274 7.69 10.37 5.62
CA ALA A 274 6.28 10.37 5.98
C ALA A 274 5.80 8.92 6.19
N PHE A 275 6.12 8.28 7.32
CA PHE A 275 5.67 6.92 7.60
C PHE A 275 4.42 6.87 8.48
N GLY A 276 3.68 5.77 8.41
CA GLY A 276 2.45 5.58 9.20
C GLY A 276 1.30 6.51 8.80
N VAL A 277 1.40 7.11 7.60
CA VAL A 277 0.36 7.96 7.00
C VAL A 277 -0.35 7.22 5.88
N LYS A 278 -1.63 7.54 5.68
CA LYS A 278 -2.48 6.93 4.67
C LYS A 278 -1.93 7.20 3.26
N ARG A 279 -1.87 6.14 2.45
CA ARG A 279 -1.43 6.19 1.06
C ARG A 279 -2.34 5.40 0.14
N LEU A 280 -2.42 5.87 -1.10
CA LEU A 280 -2.91 5.13 -2.26
C LEU A 280 -1.71 4.51 -2.98
N GLN A 281 -1.74 3.20 -3.15
CA GLN A 281 -0.63 2.39 -3.65
C GLN A 281 -1.15 1.53 -4.81
N PRO A 282 -1.19 2.05 -6.04
CA PRO A 282 -1.61 1.28 -7.21
C PRO A 282 -0.60 0.17 -7.55
N GLY A 283 -1.10 -0.88 -8.19
CA GLY A 283 -0.30 -2.02 -8.65
C GLY A 283 -1.12 -2.96 -9.51
N GLU A 284 -0.63 -4.18 -9.70
CA GLU A 284 -1.26 -5.19 -10.54
C GLU A 284 -1.39 -6.51 -9.80
N LEU A 285 -2.40 -7.28 -10.21
CA LEU A 285 -2.53 -8.68 -9.86
C LEU A 285 -1.42 -9.48 -10.55
N LEU A 286 -0.72 -10.33 -9.81
CA LEU A 286 0.37 -11.14 -10.38
C LEU A 286 -0.03 -12.58 -10.59
N SER A 287 -0.65 -13.19 -9.59
CA SER A 287 -1.10 -14.56 -9.66
C SER A 287 -2.24 -14.83 -8.68
N LEU A 288 -2.99 -15.89 -8.98
CA LEU A 288 -4.02 -16.45 -8.12
C LEU A 288 -3.54 -17.82 -7.64
N ASP A 289 -3.71 -18.10 -6.35
CA ASP A 289 -3.52 -19.43 -5.76
C ASP A 289 -4.84 -19.88 -5.11
N PRO A 290 -5.76 -20.49 -5.90
CA PRO A 290 -7.01 -21.00 -5.38
C PRO A 290 -6.84 -22.06 -4.29
N ALA A 291 -5.80 -22.88 -4.38
CA ALA A 291 -5.55 -23.94 -3.40
C ALA A 291 -5.23 -23.37 -2.01
N ARG A 292 -4.54 -22.21 -1.94
CA ARG A 292 -4.27 -21.50 -0.69
C ARG A 292 -5.29 -20.40 -0.37
N GLN A 293 -6.27 -20.18 -1.24
CA GLN A 293 -7.21 -19.06 -1.17
C GLN A 293 -6.48 -17.72 -1.03
N GLN A 294 -5.46 -17.53 -1.88
CA GLN A 294 -4.59 -16.35 -1.87
C GLN A 294 -4.47 -15.75 -3.27
N LEU A 295 -4.13 -14.47 -3.29
CA LEU A 295 -3.68 -13.77 -4.49
C LEU A 295 -2.34 -13.10 -4.20
N SER A 296 -1.58 -12.85 -5.25
CA SER A 296 -0.36 -12.04 -5.19
C SER A 296 -0.51 -10.74 -5.99
N HIS A 297 0.14 -9.68 -5.52
CA HIS A 297 0.09 -8.35 -6.13
C HIS A 297 1.42 -7.60 -5.94
N ASP A 298 1.63 -6.50 -6.66
CA ASP A 298 2.88 -5.70 -6.56
C ASP A 298 2.67 -4.23 -6.16
N CYS A 299 1.56 -3.93 -5.48
CA CYS A 299 1.38 -2.63 -4.80
C CYS A 299 2.54 -2.35 -3.82
N SER A 300 3.02 -1.11 -3.72
CA SER A 300 4.21 -0.73 -2.92
C SER A 300 3.99 -0.70 -1.40
N THR A 301 3.63 -1.82 -0.77
CA THR A 301 3.37 -1.96 0.67
C THR A 301 4.65 -2.00 1.52
N LEU A 302 4.51 -1.76 2.83
CA LEU A 302 5.56 -1.96 3.85
C LEU A 302 4.92 -2.56 5.11
N GLY A 303 5.71 -2.76 6.17
CA GLY A 303 5.14 -3.02 7.50
C GLY A 303 4.04 -2.01 7.83
N GLY A 304 2.98 -2.42 8.52
CA GLY A 304 1.81 -1.57 8.79
C GLY A 304 0.73 -1.57 7.69
N SER A 305 1.05 -1.98 6.45
CA SER A 305 0.04 -2.24 5.41
C SER A 305 -0.77 -3.51 5.65
N SER A 306 -0.38 -4.37 6.58
CA SER A 306 -1.17 -5.54 6.99
C SER A 306 -2.59 -5.12 7.34
N GLY A 307 -3.57 -5.73 6.68
CA GLY A 307 -4.99 -5.46 6.82
C GLY A 307 -5.55 -4.45 5.81
N SER A 308 -4.72 -3.95 4.89
CA SER A 308 -5.17 -3.12 3.77
C SER A 308 -6.08 -3.88 2.81
N PRO A 309 -7.14 -3.23 2.29
CA PRO A 309 -7.92 -3.79 1.20
C PRO A 309 -7.09 -3.74 -0.10
N ILE A 310 -7.08 -4.87 -0.82
CA ILE A 310 -6.64 -4.94 -2.22
C ILE A 310 -7.88 -4.83 -3.07
N VAL A 311 -7.99 -3.72 -3.81
CA VAL A 311 -9.21 -3.34 -4.50
C VAL A 311 -8.98 -3.37 -5.99
N ASP A 312 -9.96 -3.94 -6.69
CA ASP A 312 -10.01 -3.93 -8.13
C ASP A 312 -10.25 -2.49 -8.64
N LEU A 313 -9.43 -2.01 -9.57
CA LEU A 313 -9.54 -0.62 -10.01
C LEU A 313 -10.81 -0.37 -10.83
N GLU A 314 -11.26 -1.34 -11.61
CA GLU A 314 -12.42 -1.20 -12.50
C GLU A 314 -13.74 -1.27 -11.72
N THR A 315 -13.90 -2.29 -10.88
CA THR A 315 -15.16 -2.58 -10.17
C THR A 315 -15.25 -1.93 -8.80
N HIS A 316 -14.11 -1.49 -8.23
CA HIS A 316 -13.99 -1.01 -6.85
C HIS A 316 -14.44 -2.01 -5.77
N ALA A 317 -14.56 -3.30 -6.12
CA ALA A 317 -14.78 -4.36 -5.16
C ALA A 317 -13.44 -4.80 -4.53
N VAL A 318 -13.47 -5.11 -3.24
CA VAL A 318 -12.29 -5.62 -2.53
C VAL A 318 -12.06 -7.07 -2.93
N LEU A 319 -10.94 -7.33 -3.60
CA LEU A 319 -10.49 -8.66 -3.99
C LEU A 319 -9.81 -9.39 -2.83
N GLY A 320 -9.03 -8.66 -2.02
CA GLY A 320 -8.20 -9.31 -1.01
C GLY A 320 -7.90 -8.51 0.24
N LEU A 321 -7.47 -9.22 1.27
CA LEU A 321 -6.95 -8.68 2.53
C LEU A 321 -5.44 -8.88 2.58
N HIS A 322 -4.66 -7.80 2.36
CA HIS A 322 -3.19 -7.87 2.38
C HIS A 322 -2.67 -8.32 3.75
N PHE A 323 -1.69 -9.22 3.79
CA PHE A 323 -1.11 -9.70 5.06
C PHE A 323 0.43 -9.74 5.08
N GLY A 324 1.10 -9.58 3.95
CA GLY A 324 2.56 -9.59 3.91
C GLY A 324 3.10 -9.73 2.50
N GLY A 325 4.42 -9.89 2.39
CA GLY A 325 5.10 -9.99 1.10
C GLY A 325 6.57 -10.29 1.24
N THR A 326 7.17 -10.59 0.08
CA THR A 326 8.60 -10.76 -0.12
C THR A 326 9.16 -9.52 -0.86
N ARG A 327 10.41 -9.57 -1.31
CA ARG A 327 10.96 -8.53 -2.21
C ARG A 327 10.33 -8.56 -3.62
N GLN A 328 9.72 -9.69 -4.00
CA GLN A 328 9.25 -9.93 -5.37
C GLN A 328 7.77 -9.65 -5.52
N GLU A 329 6.98 -10.03 -4.52
CA GLU A 329 5.52 -9.93 -4.56
C GLU A 329 4.94 -9.81 -3.15
N ASN A 330 3.73 -9.29 -3.10
CA ASN A 330 2.90 -9.22 -1.90
C ASN A 330 1.77 -10.24 -1.99
N HIS A 331 1.22 -10.61 -0.83
CA HIS A 331 0.18 -11.61 -0.70
C HIS A 331 -1.03 -11.07 0.05
N ALA A 332 -2.20 -11.52 -0.38
CA ALA A 332 -3.48 -11.23 0.27
C ALA A 332 -4.35 -12.48 0.33
N VAL A 333 -5.21 -12.55 1.35
CA VAL A 333 -6.30 -13.54 1.39
C VAL A 333 -7.27 -13.20 0.27
N ALA A 334 -7.59 -14.15 -0.61
CA ALA A 334 -8.54 -13.97 -1.71
C ALA A 334 -9.98 -13.99 -1.18
N LEU A 335 -10.55 -12.80 -0.91
CA LEU A 335 -11.80 -12.67 -0.18
C LEU A 335 -13.02 -13.20 -0.94
N TRP A 336 -13.00 -13.20 -2.28
CA TRP A 336 -14.09 -13.78 -3.08
C TRP A 336 -14.25 -15.29 -2.85
N GLN A 337 -13.17 -15.99 -2.46
CA GLN A 337 -13.23 -17.42 -2.16
C GLN A 337 -13.87 -17.70 -0.79
N LEU A 338 -14.21 -16.64 -0.04
CA LEU A 338 -14.87 -16.70 1.26
C LEU A 338 -16.34 -16.22 1.18
N ALA A 339 -16.93 -16.13 -0.02
CA ALA A 339 -18.32 -15.70 -0.20
C ALA A 339 -19.32 -16.53 0.62
N ASP A 340 -19.10 -17.84 0.69
CA ASP A 340 -19.93 -18.78 1.44
C ASP A 340 -19.41 -19.06 2.86
N ASP A 341 -18.39 -18.31 3.32
CA ASP A 341 -17.81 -18.54 4.63
C ASP A 341 -18.82 -18.23 5.77
N PRO A 342 -19.09 -19.19 6.68
CA PRO A 342 -20.09 -19.00 7.73
C PRO A 342 -19.75 -17.89 8.75
N LEU A 343 -18.48 -17.53 8.90
CA LEU A 343 -18.06 -16.44 9.78
C LEU A 343 -18.39 -15.10 9.12
N LEU A 344 -18.09 -14.91 7.83
CA LEU A 344 -18.42 -13.69 7.10
C LEU A 344 -19.95 -13.51 6.92
N SER A 345 -20.65 -14.59 6.58
CA SER A 345 -22.11 -14.59 6.41
C SER A 345 -22.84 -14.19 7.69
N ARG A 346 -22.49 -14.79 8.85
CA ARG A 346 -23.08 -14.42 10.15
C ARG A 346 -22.75 -12.99 10.58
N ALA A 347 -21.63 -12.44 10.12
CA ALA A 347 -21.23 -11.07 10.40
C ALA A 347 -21.94 -10.04 9.48
N GLY A 348 -22.70 -10.49 8.48
CA GLY A 348 -23.41 -9.62 7.55
C GLY A 348 -22.49 -8.88 6.58
N VAL A 349 -21.30 -9.43 6.31
CA VAL A 349 -20.35 -8.84 5.36
C VAL A 349 -20.94 -8.87 3.96
N ARG A 350 -20.92 -7.72 3.27
CA ARG A 350 -21.55 -7.56 1.97
C ARG A 350 -20.58 -7.88 0.84
N PHE A 351 -21.03 -8.74 -0.06
CA PHE A 351 -20.40 -8.97 -1.34
C PHE A 351 -21.06 -8.11 -2.43
N ALA A 352 -20.33 -7.80 -3.50
CA ALA A 352 -20.85 -7.07 -4.64
C ALA A 352 -21.99 -7.88 -5.29
N THR A 353 -23.08 -7.21 -5.69
CA THR A 353 -24.10 -7.85 -6.52
C THR A 353 -23.52 -8.07 -7.91
N GLN A 354 -23.76 -9.25 -8.50
CA GLN A 354 -23.41 -9.52 -9.89
C GLN A 354 -24.06 -8.52 -10.84
#